data_AF-A0A9D9G974-F1
#
_entry.id   AF-A0A9D9G974-F1
#
_cell.length_a   1.000
_cell.length_b   1.000
_cell.length_c   1.000
_cell.angle_alpha   90.00
_cell.angle_beta   90.00
_cell.angle_gamma   90.00
#
_symmetry.space_group_name_H-M   'P 1'
#
loop_
_entity.id
_entity.type
_entity.pdbx_description
1 polymer ?
#
loop_
_entity_poly.entity_id
_entity_poly.type
_entity_poly.pdbx_seq_one_letter_code
_entity_poly.pdbx_strand_id
1 'polypeptide(L)'
;MIDIAAKIHDKFSIEFKESYVVNPELKNNQFSVNTWIFMPNSLDINPDTYGKKQFYRDVKSNVRLITPSYLLREMASTHARPYLYLKKSIQDLQANVSKSNIAEYEYQVKMFCAMAKSALRNEYKSMLKLQNATQLMQRAQSFKTNIQRILDNYRGLRPLLEQEHLLAHNLHHFFDFGDEFLGNLASTNLIRTLKIIQDLPEIEAVKADFVALIRCNEAYKREKGFPVVDGNDRDKNRFYVFRHSILKKYIESDLFIKLRKQKDGYAVEQTLYALAAGIAMIFATVVSFGVQRIYGALSIPLFVALILSYMLKDRIKELMRFYFAHRLGSKLYDNKAKVLFKENQIGWMKESVDFISDKKTPQEVLELRNRSALLQAENRIHDEKIILYR
;
A
#
# COMPACT_ATOMS: atom_id res chain seq x y z
N MET A 1 -0.46 1.39 18.63
CA MET A 1 0.87 0.78 18.44
C MET A 1 1.11 0.62 16.94
N ILE A 2 2.29 0.99 16.45
CA ILE A 2 2.68 0.88 15.03
C ILE A 2 3.66 -0.28 14.91
N ASP A 3 3.37 -1.25 14.06
CA ASP A 3 4.28 -2.36 13.73
C ASP A 3 4.93 -2.09 12.36
N ILE A 4 6.25 -2.28 12.25
CA ILE A 4 7.03 -1.97 11.05
C ILE A 4 7.80 -3.21 10.61
N ALA A 5 7.54 -3.66 9.39
CA ALA A 5 8.28 -4.73 8.74
C ALA A 5 8.94 -4.22 7.45
N ALA A 6 10.26 -4.21 7.41
CA ALA A 6 11.05 -3.91 6.22
C ALA A 6 11.50 -5.22 5.55
N LYS A 7 11.51 -5.25 4.22
CA LYS A 7 12.12 -6.35 3.45
C LYS A 7 12.62 -5.87 2.09
N ILE A 8 13.57 -6.62 1.54
CA ILE A 8 13.93 -6.54 0.13
C ILE A 8 12.77 -7.13 -0.68
N HIS A 9 12.15 -6.32 -1.54
CA HIS A 9 11.02 -6.77 -2.36
C HIS A 9 11.50 -7.44 -3.64
N ASP A 10 12.43 -6.79 -4.35
CA ASP A 10 13.13 -7.32 -5.51
C ASP A 10 14.51 -6.66 -5.65
N LYS A 11 15.16 -6.83 -6.82
CA LYS A 11 16.49 -6.28 -7.10
C LYS A 11 16.56 -4.74 -7.08
N PHE A 12 15.41 -4.06 -7.20
CA PHE A 12 15.33 -2.62 -7.39
C PHE A 12 14.45 -1.92 -6.36
N SER A 13 13.85 -2.66 -5.43
CA SER A 13 12.89 -2.11 -4.48
C SER A 13 12.97 -2.74 -3.10
N ILE A 14 12.76 -1.88 -2.11
CA ILE A 14 12.54 -2.23 -0.72
C ILE A 14 11.09 -1.91 -0.36
N GLU A 15 10.48 -2.73 0.48
CA GLU A 15 9.09 -2.57 0.91
C GLU A 15 9.04 -2.41 2.43
N PHE A 16 8.45 -1.29 2.86
CA PHE A 16 8.12 -1.03 4.25
C PHE A 16 6.62 -1.29 4.46
N LYS A 17 6.30 -2.09 5.46
CA LYS A 17 4.92 -2.34 5.88
C LYS A 17 4.71 -1.81 7.27
N GLU A 18 3.86 -0.80 7.35
CA GLU A 18 3.48 -0.18 8.61
C GLU A 18 2.03 -0.55 8.91
N SER A 19 1.78 -1.07 10.10
CA SER A 19 0.44 -1.45 10.55
C SER A 19 0.09 -0.68 11.81
N TYR A 20 -1.05 0.01 11.78
CA TYR A 20 -1.58 0.75 12.91
C TYR A 20 -3.04 0.36 13.16
N VAL A 21 -3.42 0.30 14.44
CA VAL A 21 -4.76 -0.04 14.88
C VAL A 21 -5.41 1.21 15.48
N VAL A 22 -6.61 1.52 15.01
CA VAL A 22 -7.43 2.65 15.48
C VAL A 22 -7.99 2.32 16.86
N ASN A 23 -7.88 3.24 17.82
CA ASN A 23 -8.57 3.16 19.10
C ASN A 23 -10.04 3.62 18.89
N PRO A 24 -11.04 2.73 19.07
CA PRO A 24 -12.44 3.08 18.83
C PRO A 24 -13.01 4.07 19.85
N GLU A 25 -12.38 4.23 21.03
CA GLU A 25 -12.82 5.18 22.05
C GLU A 25 -12.45 6.62 21.71
N LEU A 26 -11.48 6.81 20.81
CA LEU A 26 -11.03 8.13 20.37
C LEU A 26 -11.80 8.57 19.13
N LYS A 27 -12.40 9.76 19.22
CA LYS A 27 -13.04 10.42 18.07
C LYS A 27 -12.06 10.64 16.91
N ASN A 28 -10.82 11.00 17.22
CA ASN A 28 -9.76 11.23 16.25
C ASN A 28 -8.53 10.41 16.64
N ASN A 29 -8.04 9.61 15.70
CA ASN A 29 -6.80 8.86 15.86
C ASN A 29 -5.71 9.52 15.02
N GLN A 30 -4.57 9.82 15.66
CA GLN A 30 -3.40 10.39 14.98
C GLN A 30 -2.23 9.40 15.09
N PHE A 31 -1.62 9.13 13.94
CA PHE A 31 -0.44 8.30 13.82
C PHE A 31 0.64 9.11 13.11
N SER A 32 1.87 9.00 13.57
CA SER A 32 3.03 9.65 12.97
C SER A 32 4.16 8.63 12.90
N VAL A 33 4.79 8.53 11.74
CA VAL A 33 5.98 7.69 11.53
C VAL A 33 7.06 8.57 10.93
N ASN A 34 8.24 8.50 11.51
CA ASN A 34 9.43 9.13 10.96
C ASN A 34 10.39 8.01 10.55
N THR A 35 10.80 7.99 9.29
CA THR A 35 11.75 7.04 8.74
C THR A 35 13.04 7.76 8.38
N TRP A 36 14.14 7.36 9.03
CA TRP A 36 15.48 7.84 8.70
C TRP A 36 16.19 6.81 7.83
N ILE A 37 16.49 7.19 6.59
CA ILE A 37 17.16 6.34 5.60
C ILE A 37 18.57 6.87 5.42
N PHE A 38 19.55 6.09 5.87
CA PHE A 38 20.97 6.41 5.77
C PHE A 38 21.51 5.96 4.42
N MET A 39 22.02 6.90 3.63
CA MET A 39 22.47 6.64 2.26
C MET A 39 24.00 6.44 2.20
N PRO A 40 24.49 5.35 1.59
CA PRO A 40 25.91 5.19 1.31
C PRO A 40 26.43 6.32 0.41
N ASN A 41 27.60 6.88 0.75
CA ASN A 41 28.21 7.99 0.02
C ASN A 41 28.51 7.63 -1.46
N SER A 42 28.81 6.37 -1.76
CA SER A 42 29.09 5.88 -3.11
C SER A 42 27.91 5.95 -4.08
N LEU A 43 26.68 6.09 -3.59
CA LEU A 43 25.49 6.22 -4.43
C LEU A 43 25.23 7.67 -4.89
N ASP A 44 25.94 8.64 -4.29
CA ASP A 44 25.78 10.07 -4.53
C ASP A 44 24.32 10.54 -4.51
N ILE A 45 23.55 10.06 -3.52
CA ILE A 45 22.14 10.43 -3.33
C ILE A 45 22.06 11.64 -2.40
N ASN A 46 21.75 12.79 -2.96
CA ASN A 46 21.71 14.07 -2.27
C ASN A 46 20.58 14.98 -2.83
N PRO A 47 20.30 16.16 -2.24
CA PRO A 47 19.22 17.03 -2.71
C PRO A 47 19.31 17.46 -4.18
N ASP A 48 20.52 17.53 -4.74
CA ASP A 48 20.77 17.99 -6.10
C ASP A 48 20.66 16.84 -7.12
N THR A 49 21.09 15.64 -6.76
CA THR A 49 21.06 14.44 -7.63
C THR A 49 19.75 13.65 -7.51
N TYR A 50 19.10 13.70 -6.35
CA TYR A 50 17.88 12.95 -6.03
C TYR A 50 16.92 13.80 -5.18
N GLY A 51 16.42 14.88 -5.78
CA GLY A 51 15.49 15.79 -5.10
C GLY A 51 14.11 15.19 -4.81
N LYS A 52 13.28 15.95 -4.08
CA LYS A 52 11.93 15.52 -3.65
C LYS A 52 11.05 14.98 -4.77
N LYS A 53 11.14 15.55 -5.98
CA LYS A 53 10.35 15.12 -7.14
C LYS A 53 10.73 13.72 -7.61
N GLN A 54 12.02 13.39 -7.70
CA GLN A 54 12.46 12.02 -8.00
C GLN A 54 12.02 11.06 -6.89
N PHE A 55 12.23 11.43 -5.62
CA PHE A 55 11.80 10.62 -4.48
C PHE A 55 10.32 10.24 -4.57
N TYR A 56 9.41 11.22 -4.75
CA TYR A 56 7.98 10.94 -4.84
C TYR A 56 7.54 10.23 -6.13
N ARG A 57 8.35 10.24 -7.19
CA ARG A 57 8.10 9.44 -8.39
C ARG A 57 8.40 7.97 -8.12
N ASP A 58 9.45 7.70 -7.35
CA ASP A 58 9.97 6.36 -7.15
C ASP A 58 9.32 5.68 -5.91
N VAL A 59 8.75 6.46 -4.99
CA VAL A 59 8.00 5.97 -3.82
C VAL A 59 6.53 5.68 -4.15
N LYS A 60 6.11 4.43 -3.91
CA LYS A 60 4.71 4.00 -3.99
C LYS A 60 4.12 3.76 -2.61
N SER A 61 3.40 4.76 -2.11
CA SER A 61 2.66 4.69 -0.84
C SER A 61 1.25 4.15 -1.10
N ASN A 62 0.90 3.03 -0.46
CA ASN A 62 -0.43 2.43 -0.53
C ASN A 62 -0.99 2.24 0.88
N VAL A 63 -2.21 2.70 1.10
CA VAL A 63 -2.93 2.46 2.35
C VAL A 63 -4.00 1.41 2.10
N ARG A 64 -4.12 0.43 3.01
CA ARG A 64 -5.14 -0.61 2.93
C ARG A 64 -5.67 -0.97 4.31
N LEU A 65 -6.93 -1.39 4.36
CA LEU A 65 -7.52 -1.98 5.56
C LEU A 65 -6.87 -3.32 5.88
N ILE A 66 -6.76 -3.60 7.18
CA ILE A 66 -6.33 -4.92 7.67
C ILE A 66 -7.46 -5.90 7.41
N THR A 67 -7.16 -7.00 6.70
CA THR A 67 -8.12 -8.08 6.50
C THR A 67 -8.54 -8.66 7.86
N PRO A 68 -9.85 -8.78 8.14
CA PRO A 68 -10.32 -9.45 9.34
C PRO A 68 -9.68 -10.83 9.53
N SER A 69 -9.28 -11.14 10.76
CA SER A 69 -8.62 -12.41 11.08
C SER A 69 -9.65 -13.46 11.48
N TYR A 70 -9.60 -14.61 10.82
CA TYR A 70 -10.39 -15.81 11.14
C TYR A 70 -9.45 -17.01 11.25
N LEU A 71 -9.81 -17.96 12.11
CA LEU A 71 -9.15 -19.26 12.15
C LEU A 71 -9.54 -20.06 10.90
N LEU A 72 -8.64 -20.93 10.44
CA LEU A 72 -8.92 -21.74 9.25
C LEU A 72 -10.17 -22.63 9.41
N ARG A 73 -10.37 -23.18 10.61
CA ARG A 73 -11.57 -23.97 10.96
C ARG A 73 -12.87 -23.15 10.93
N GLU A 74 -12.80 -21.85 11.21
CA GLU A 74 -13.97 -20.97 11.14
C GLU A 74 -14.32 -20.69 9.69
N MET A 75 -13.32 -20.43 8.84
CA MET A 75 -13.53 -20.28 7.40
C MET A 75 -14.12 -21.55 6.75
N ALA A 76 -13.84 -22.72 7.30
CA ALA A 76 -14.40 -24.00 6.88
C ALA A 76 -15.83 -24.27 7.41
N SER A 77 -16.41 -23.38 8.23
CA SER A 77 -17.75 -23.55 8.80
C SER A 77 -18.80 -22.73 8.06
N THR A 78 -19.93 -23.36 7.76
CA THR A 78 -21.12 -22.69 7.20
C THR A 78 -21.85 -21.79 8.20
N HIS A 79 -21.48 -21.84 9.48
CA HIS A 79 -22.02 -21.00 10.55
C HIS A 79 -21.18 -19.74 10.79
N ALA A 80 -20.00 -19.64 10.16
CA ALA A 80 -19.14 -18.48 10.32
C ALA A 80 -19.66 -17.29 9.50
N ARG A 81 -19.49 -16.08 10.05
CA ARG A 81 -19.92 -14.83 9.42
C ARG A 81 -19.49 -14.66 7.95
N PRO A 82 -18.25 -15.00 7.54
CA PRO A 82 -17.84 -14.85 6.14
C PRO A 82 -18.72 -15.67 5.16
N TYR A 83 -19.05 -16.91 5.52
CA TYR A 83 -19.93 -17.74 4.71
C TYR A 83 -21.37 -17.21 4.71
N LEU A 84 -21.88 -16.83 5.89
CA LEU A 84 -23.23 -16.31 6.03
C LEU A 84 -23.44 -15.01 5.25
N TYR A 85 -22.47 -14.09 5.26
CA TYR A 85 -22.54 -12.84 4.50
C TYR A 85 -22.47 -13.08 2.99
N LEU A 86 -21.60 -13.98 2.53
CA LEU A 86 -21.56 -14.37 1.12
C LEU A 86 -22.90 -14.98 0.68
N LYS A 87 -23.40 -15.97 1.42
CA LYS A 87 -24.69 -16.61 1.13
C LYS A 87 -25.83 -15.59 1.12
N LYS A 88 -25.90 -14.72 2.12
CA LYS A 88 -26.91 -13.67 2.20
C LYS A 88 -26.84 -12.71 1.01
N SER A 89 -25.64 -12.28 0.61
CA SER A 89 -25.49 -11.38 -0.56
C SER A 89 -26.00 -12.00 -1.86
N ILE A 90 -25.88 -13.33 -2.02
CA ILE A 90 -26.45 -14.06 -3.15
C ILE A 90 -27.98 -14.10 -3.04
N GLN A 91 -28.53 -14.33 -1.85
CA GLN A 91 -29.99 -14.31 -1.62
C GLN A 91 -30.60 -12.93 -1.86
N ASP A 92 -29.91 -11.86 -1.44
CA ASP A 92 -30.34 -10.48 -1.68
C ASP A 92 -30.33 -10.14 -3.19
N LEU A 93 -29.39 -10.72 -3.96
CA LEU A 93 -29.38 -10.65 -5.42
C LEU A 93 -30.56 -11.38 -6.06
N GLN A 94 -30.88 -12.59 -5.59
CA GLN A 94 -32.04 -13.36 -6.06
C GLN A 94 -33.36 -12.61 -5.81
N ALA A 95 -33.45 -11.88 -4.69
CA ALA A 95 -34.62 -11.10 -4.36
C ALA A 95 -34.74 -9.83 -5.21
N ASN A 96 -33.63 -9.13 -5.47
CA ASN A 96 -33.62 -7.92 -6.28
C ASN A 96 -32.24 -7.65 -6.88
N VAL A 97 -32.16 -7.64 -8.22
CA VAL A 97 -30.94 -7.25 -8.93
C VAL A 97 -30.84 -5.73 -8.99
N SER A 98 -30.12 -5.14 -8.04
CA SER A 98 -29.82 -3.72 -8.00
C SER A 98 -28.31 -3.46 -8.05
N LYS A 99 -27.90 -2.26 -8.47
CA LYS A 99 -26.48 -1.85 -8.46
C LYS A 99 -25.84 -2.02 -7.07
N SER A 100 -26.58 -1.75 -6.01
CA SER A 100 -26.11 -1.93 -4.63
C SER A 100 -25.90 -3.39 -4.28
N ASN A 101 -26.84 -4.27 -4.64
CA ASN A 101 -26.75 -5.70 -4.34
C ASN A 101 -25.64 -6.38 -5.14
N ILE A 102 -25.42 -5.97 -6.39
CA ILE A 102 -24.29 -6.44 -7.21
C ILE A 102 -22.96 -6.05 -6.57
N ALA A 103 -22.82 -4.78 -6.16
CA ALA A 103 -21.60 -4.30 -5.52
C ALA A 103 -21.33 -4.98 -4.17
N GLU A 104 -22.37 -5.22 -3.37
CA GLU A 104 -22.24 -5.92 -2.09
C GLU A 104 -21.87 -7.40 -2.29
N TYR A 105 -22.48 -8.08 -3.27
CA TYR A 105 -22.12 -9.44 -3.63
C TYR A 105 -20.66 -9.56 -4.09
N GLU A 106 -20.22 -8.70 -5.02
CA GLU A 106 -18.84 -8.67 -5.48
C GLU A 106 -17.88 -8.45 -4.30
N TYR A 107 -18.22 -7.53 -3.41
CA TYR A 107 -17.48 -7.27 -2.17
C TYR A 107 -17.40 -8.50 -1.27
N GLN A 108 -18.51 -9.23 -1.05
CA GLN A 108 -18.52 -10.42 -0.20
C GLN A 108 -17.72 -11.58 -0.78
N VAL A 109 -17.74 -11.77 -2.12
CA VAL A 109 -16.86 -12.72 -2.82
C VAL A 109 -15.40 -12.41 -2.53
N LYS A 110 -14.99 -11.16 -2.76
CA LYS A 110 -13.61 -10.69 -2.54
C LYS A 110 -13.19 -10.83 -1.08
N MET A 111 -14.04 -10.41 -0.16
CA MET A 111 -13.79 -10.48 1.27
C MET A 111 -13.64 -11.93 1.77
N PHE A 112 -14.52 -12.85 1.34
CA PHE A 112 -14.41 -14.27 1.68
C PHE A 112 -13.04 -14.83 1.23
N CYS A 113 -12.66 -14.56 -0.01
CA CYS A 113 -11.38 -15.00 -0.58
C CYS A 113 -10.17 -14.40 0.14
N ALA A 114 -10.21 -13.10 0.46
CA ALA A 114 -9.14 -12.42 1.19
C ALA A 114 -8.97 -12.98 2.61
N MET A 115 -10.08 -13.24 3.31
CA MET A 115 -10.09 -13.86 4.65
C MET A 115 -9.56 -15.29 4.60
N ALA A 116 -10.01 -16.11 3.65
CA ALA A 116 -9.52 -17.48 3.45
C ALA A 116 -8.00 -17.52 3.21
N LYS A 117 -7.50 -16.62 2.35
CA LYS A 117 -6.05 -16.45 2.12
C LYS A 117 -5.28 -16.13 3.40
N SER A 118 -5.82 -15.21 4.21
CA SER A 118 -5.20 -14.80 5.48
C SER A 118 -5.16 -15.96 6.47
N ALA A 119 -6.27 -16.68 6.62
CA ALA A 119 -6.41 -17.84 7.49
C ALA A 119 -5.43 -18.98 7.10
N LEU A 120 -5.36 -19.31 5.80
CA LEU A 120 -4.42 -20.30 5.27
C LEU A 120 -2.96 -19.94 5.56
N ARG A 121 -2.58 -18.68 5.31
CA ARG A 121 -1.22 -18.19 5.58
C ARG A 121 -0.88 -18.28 7.07
N ASN A 122 -1.82 -17.91 7.94
CA ASN A 122 -1.59 -17.88 9.39
C ASN A 122 -1.47 -19.31 9.96
N GLU A 123 -2.33 -20.24 9.53
CA GLU A 123 -2.24 -21.66 9.94
C GLU A 123 -0.98 -22.33 9.36
N TYR A 124 -0.60 -22.05 8.11
CA TYR A 124 0.67 -22.56 7.56
C TYR A 124 1.89 -22.04 8.36
N LYS A 125 1.89 -20.75 8.73
CA LYS A 125 2.96 -20.18 9.57
C LYS A 125 3.00 -20.77 10.98
N SER A 126 1.85 -21.13 11.57
CA SER A 126 1.83 -21.78 12.88
C SER A 126 2.37 -23.21 12.79
N MET A 127 2.04 -23.94 11.71
CA MET A 127 2.59 -25.27 11.44
C MET A 127 4.11 -25.28 11.32
N LEU A 128 4.71 -24.29 10.64
CA LEU A 128 6.19 -24.18 10.51
C LEU A 128 6.93 -24.03 11.85
N LYS A 129 6.23 -23.63 12.92
CA LYS A 129 6.83 -23.46 14.26
C LYS A 129 6.74 -24.73 15.10
N LEU A 130 6.03 -25.76 14.64
CA LEU A 130 5.87 -27.01 15.37
C LEU A 130 7.15 -27.83 15.28
N GLN A 131 7.65 -28.27 16.43
CA GLN A 131 8.81 -29.16 16.53
C GLN A 131 8.40 -30.63 16.66
N ASN A 132 7.18 -30.91 17.12
CA ASN A 132 6.68 -32.27 17.32
C ASN A 132 6.07 -32.84 16.02
N ALA A 133 6.62 -33.95 15.53
CA ALA A 133 6.20 -34.61 14.29
C ALA A 133 4.74 -35.06 14.30
N THR A 134 4.27 -35.69 15.38
CA THR A 134 2.88 -36.16 15.52
C THR A 134 1.90 -35.01 15.49
N GLN A 135 2.19 -33.92 16.21
CA GLN A 135 1.35 -32.72 16.20
C GLN A 135 1.33 -32.05 14.81
N LEU A 136 2.48 -31.99 14.14
CA LEU A 136 2.58 -31.46 12.78
C LEU A 136 1.72 -32.29 11.80
N MET A 137 1.76 -33.63 11.91
CA MET A 137 0.95 -34.51 11.06
C MET A 137 -0.55 -34.32 11.29
N GLN A 138 -1.00 -34.29 12.56
CA GLN A 138 -2.41 -34.02 12.91
C GLN A 138 -2.88 -32.65 12.39
N ARG A 139 -2.01 -31.63 12.50
CA ARG A 139 -2.28 -30.29 11.98
C ARG A 139 -2.34 -30.27 10.46
N ALA A 140 -1.47 -30.99 9.78
CA ALA A 140 -1.49 -31.11 8.32
C ALA A 140 -2.78 -31.77 7.82
N GLN A 141 -3.22 -32.86 8.45
CA GLN A 141 -4.50 -33.50 8.12
C GLN A 141 -5.69 -32.55 8.35
N SER A 142 -5.72 -31.87 9.49
CA SER A 142 -6.74 -30.85 9.79
C SER A 142 -6.73 -29.70 8.77
N PHE A 143 -5.54 -29.28 8.33
CA PHE A 143 -5.34 -28.24 7.32
C PHE A 143 -5.92 -28.67 5.96
N LYS A 144 -5.63 -29.89 5.50
CA LYS A 144 -6.22 -30.49 4.28
C LYS A 144 -7.75 -30.54 4.37
N THR A 145 -8.30 -31.07 5.45
CA THR A 145 -9.75 -31.18 5.65
C THR A 145 -10.43 -29.81 5.64
N ASN A 146 -9.84 -28.80 6.27
CA ASN A 146 -10.39 -27.45 6.25
C ASN A 146 -10.30 -26.81 4.86
N ILE A 147 -9.22 -27.03 4.10
CA ILE A 147 -9.13 -26.57 2.69
C ILE A 147 -10.26 -27.19 1.86
N GLN A 148 -10.47 -28.50 1.97
CA GLN A 148 -11.53 -29.19 1.24
C GLN A 148 -12.90 -28.59 1.58
N ARG A 149 -13.20 -28.44 2.88
CA ARG A 149 -14.46 -27.83 3.32
C ARG A 149 -14.65 -26.40 2.83
N ILE A 150 -13.59 -25.58 2.79
CA ILE A 150 -13.68 -24.21 2.25
C ILE A 150 -14.08 -24.24 0.78
N LEU A 151 -13.46 -25.12 -0.02
CA LEU A 151 -13.80 -25.27 -1.44
C LEU A 151 -15.23 -25.78 -1.62
N ASP A 152 -15.62 -26.82 -0.89
CA ASP A 152 -16.95 -27.43 -0.98
C ASP A 152 -18.04 -26.43 -0.57
N ASN A 153 -17.86 -25.73 0.54
CA ASN A 153 -18.80 -24.72 1.01
C ASN A 153 -18.92 -23.58 0.00
N TYR A 154 -17.80 -23.06 -0.52
CA TYR A 154 -17.82 -22.00 -1.51
C TYR A 154 -18.55 -22.47 -2.77
N ARG A 155 -18.10 -23.56 -3.38
CA ARG A 155 -18.69 -24.12 -4.63
C ARG A 155 -20.14 -24.57 -4.46
N GLY A 156 -20.53 -25.01 -3.26
CA GLY A 156 -21.91 -25.35 -2.92
C GLY A 156 -22.88 -24.17 -2.97
N LEU A 157 -22.39 -22.92 -3.03
CA LEU A 157 -23.21 -21.74 -3.26
C LEU A 157 -23.49 -21.48 -4.76
N ARG A 158 -22.77 -22.14 -5.67
CA ARG A 158 -22.90 -21.93 -7.13
C ARG A 158 -24.32 -22.19 -7.66
N PRO A 159 -25.05 -23.24 -7.24
CA PRO A 159 -26.42 -23.47 -7.71
C PRO A 159 -27.38 -22.32 -7.41
N LEU A 160 -27.10 -21.50 -6.38
CA LEU A 160 -27.91 -20.31 -6.07
C LEU A 160 -27.76 -19.22 -7.14
N LEU A 161 -26.69 -19.24 -7.94
CA LEU A 161 -26.40 -18.27 -9.00
C LEU A 161 -26.88 -18.72 -10.39
N GLU A 162 -27.34 -19.97 -10.53
CA GLU A 162 -27.73 -20.57 -11.82
C GLU A 162 -29.20 -20.26 -12.21
N GLN A 163 -29.84 -19.29 -11.55
CA GLN A 163 -31.18 -18.83 -11.90
C GLN A 163 -31.14 -17.96 -13.17
N GLU A 164 -32.06 -18.20 -14.11
CA GLU A 164 -32.06 -17.55 -15.44
C GLU A 164 -31.96 -16.03 -15.39
N HIS A 165 -32.69 -15.38 -14.47
CA HIS A 165 -32.69 -13.92 -14.34
C HIS A 165 -31.33 -13.35 -13.86
N LEU A 166 -30.51 -14.13 -13.15
CA LEU A 166 -29.16 -13.72 -12.73
C LEU A 166 -28.12 -13.94 -13.84
N LEU A 167 -28.29 -14.98 -14.65
CA LEU A 167 -27.38 -15.30 -15.75
C LEU A 167 -27.34 -14.18 -16.80
N ALA A 168 -28.47 -13.51 -17.05
CA ALA A 168 -28.57 -12.37 -17.95
C ALA A 168 -27.61 -11.20 -17.60
N HIS A 169 -27.17 -11.12 -16.35
CA HIS A 169 -26.30 -10.04 -15.85
C HIS A 169 -24.81 -10.42 -15.79
N ASN A 170 -24.42 -11.61 -16.25
CA ASN A 170 -23.03 -12.11 -16.22
C ASN A 170 -22.36 -12.08 -14.82
N LEU A 171 -23.15 -12.17 -13.74
CA LEU A 171 -22.67 -12.05 -12.35
C LEU A 171 -21.84 -13.26 -11.91
N HIS A 172 -21.97 -14.39 -12.59
CA HIS A 172 -21.21 -15.62 -12.33
C HIS A 172 -19.69 -15.40 -12.45
N HIS A 173 -19.23 -14.45 -13.26
CA HIS A 173 -17.80 -14.16 -13.40
C HIS A 173 -17.14 -13.73 -12.08
N PHE A 174 -17.84 -12.96 -11.23
CA PHE A 174 -17.29 -12.56 -9.94
C PHE A 174 -17.06 -13.78 -9.05
N PHE A 175 -18.02 -14.71 -9.05
CA PHE A 175 -17.89 -15.99 -8.36
C PHE A 175 -16.73 -16.82 -8.89
N ASP A 176 -16.65 -16.97 -10.22
CA ASP A 176 -15.63 -17.78 -10.88
C ASP A 176 -14.22 -17.21 -10.60
N PHE A 177 -14.05 -15.88 -10.53
CA PHE A 177 -12.79 -15.27 -10.10
C PHE A 177 -12.42 -15.65 -8.66
N GLY A 178 -13.41 -15.71 -7.77
CA GLY A 178 -13.23 -16.18 -6.40
C GLY A 178 -12.86 -17.66 -6.32
N ASP A 179 -13.58 -18.52 -7.05
CA ASP A 179 -13.34 -19.97 -7.09
C ASP A 179 -11.96 -20.28 -7.68
N GLU A 180 -11.62 -19.68 -8.82
CA GLU A 180 -10.30 -19.85 -9.43
C GLU A 180 -9.19 -19.44 -8.46
N PHE A 181 -9.38 -18.31 -7.76
CA PHE A 181 -8.43 -17.85 -6.76
C PHE A 181 -8.29 -18.81 -5.58
N LEU A 182 -9.41 -19.29 -5.01
CA LEU A 182 -9.42 -20.27 -3.92
C LEU A 182 -8.82 -21.61 -4.35
N GLY A 183 -9.14 -22.10 -5.54
CA GLY A 183 -8.57 -23.31 -6.12
C GLY A 183 -7.04 -23.21 -6.27
N ASN A 184 -6.54 -22.07 -6.73
CA ASN A 184 -5.10 -21.80 -6.82
C ASN A 184 -4.42 -21.77 -5.44
N LEU A 185 -5.07 -21.15 -4.45
CA LEU A 185 -4.61 -21.13 -3.06
C LEU A 185 -4.58 -22.54 -2.47
N ALA A 186 -5.63 -23.34 -2.68
CA ALA A 186 -5.71 -24.71 -2.21
C ALA A 186 -4.55 -25.55 -2.75
N SER A 187 -4.36 -25.61 -4.07
CA SER A 187 -3.26 -26.38 -4.68
C SER A 187 -1.89 -25.95 -4.13
N THR A 188 -1.63 -24.63 -4.08
CA THR A 188 -0.35 -24.11 -3.59
C THR A 188 -0.08 -24.48 -2.13
N ASN A 189 -1.08 -24.33 -1.26
CA ASN A 189 -0.91 -24.62 0.17
C ASN A 189 -0.84 -26.12 0.45
N LEU A 190 -1.60 -26.97 -0.27
CA LEU A 190 -1.50 -28.43 -0.14
C LEU A 190 -0.11 -28.94 -0.54
N ILE A 191 0.44 -28.45 -1.66
CA ILE A 191 1.80 -28.82 -2.11
C ILE A 191 2.85 -28.35 -1.10
N ARG A 192 2.72 -27.12 -0.57
CA ARG A 192 3.63 -26.61 0.46
C ARG A 192 3.55 -27.43 1.75
N THR A 193 2.35 -27.82 2.15
CA THR A 193 2.15 -28.67 3.31
C THR A 193 2.79 -30.03 3.09
N LEU A 194 2.59 -30.68 1.94
CA LEU A 194 3.28 -31.94 1.60
C LEU A 194 4.80 -31.81 1.71
N LYS A 195 5.38 -30.71 1.23
CA LYS A 195 6.83 -30.47 1.31
C LYS A 195 7.36 -30.41 2.74
N ILE A 196 6.61 -29.85 3.70
CA ILE A 196 7.09 -29.75 5.09
C ILE A 196 6.89 -31.04 5.89
N ILE A 197 5.99 -31.94 5.45
CA ILE A 197 5.75 -33.24 6.10
C ILE A 197 6.41 -34.40 5.36
N GLN A 198 7.13 -34.15 4.27
CA GLN A 198 7.66 -35.18 3.37
C GLN A 198 8.61 -36.17 4.07
N ASP A 199 9.34 -35.71 5.08
CA ASP A 199 10.37 -36.47 5.79
C ASP A 199 9.80 -37.15 7.06
N LEU A 200 8.49 -37.06 7.30
CA LEU A 200 7.85 -37.69 8.45
C LEU A 200 7.53 -39.17 8.17
N PRO A 201 7.71 -40.07 9.15
CA PRO A 201 7.53 -41.52 8.95
C PRO A 201 6.11 -41.92 8.54
N GLU A 202 5.09 -41.16 8.95
CA GLU A 202 3.67 -41.43 8.66
C GLU A 202 3.20 -40.84 7.31
N ILE A 203 4.09 -40.27 6.49
CA ILE A 203 3.71 -39.56 5.26
C ILE A 203 2.95 -40.43 4.26
N GLU A 204 3.37 -41.68 4.05
CA GLU A 204 2.78 -42.55 3.02
C GLU A 204 1.30 -42.82 3.27
N ALA A 205 0.86 -42.86 4.53
CA ALA A 205 -0.55 -43.01 4.89
C ALA A 205 -1.42 -41.81 4.50
N VAL A 206 -0.84 -40.60 4.43
CA VAL A 206 -1.56 -39.33 4.27
C VAL A 206 -1.34 -38.70 2.91
N LYS A 207 -0.25 -39.04 2.23
CA LYS A 207 0.16 -38.50 0.94
C LYS A 207 -0.88 -38.76 -0.15
N ALA A 208 -1.43 -39.98 -0.20
CA ALA A 208 -2.48 -40.35 -1.15
C ALA A 208 -3.69 -39.41 -1.06
N ASP A 209 -4.07 -39.05 0.17
CA ASP A 209 -5.19 -38.18 0.51
C ASP A 209 -4.99 -36.73 0.03
N PHE A 210 -3.78 -36.19 0.19
CA PHE A 210 -3.44 -34.86 -0.32
C PHE A 210 -3.37 -34.84 -1.84
N VAL A 211 -2.76 -35.86 -2.44
CA VAL A 211 -2.65 -35.99 -3.90
C VAL A 211 -4.03 -36.13 -4.54
N ALA A 212 -4.92 -36.92 -3.94
CA ALA A 212 -6.31 -37.07 -4.39
C ALA A 212 -7.02 -35.70 -4.39
N LEU A 213 -6.88 -34.92 -3.32
CA LEU A 213 -7.46 -33.58 -3.23
C LEU A 213 -6.89 -32.63 -4.30
N ILE A 214 -5.57 -32.61 -4.50
CA ILE A 214 -4.93 -31.77 -5.52
C ILE A 214 -5.45 -32.14 -6.92
N ARG A 215 -5.50 -33.44 -7.24
CA ARG A 215 -5.99 -33.94 -8.53
C ARG A 215 -7.47 -33.63 -8.76
N CYS A 216 -8.30 -33.80 -7.73
CA CYS A 216 -9.72 -33.44 -7.79
C CYS A 216 -9.90 -31.94 -8.08
N ASN A 217 -9.16 -31.08 -7.37
CA ASN A 217 -9.21 -29.64 -7.60
C ASN A 217 -8.71 -29.26 -9.02
N GLU A 218 -7.66 -29.90 -9.53
CA GLU A 218 -7.20 -29.68 -10.90
C GLU A 218 -8.22 -30.15 -11.95
N ALA A 219 -8.84 -31.32 -11.76
CA ALA A 219 -9.86 -31.84 -12.67
C ALA A 219 -11.05 -30.87 -12.74
N TYR A 220 -11.54 -30.42 -11.58
CA TYR A 220 -12.58 -29.40 -11.48
C TYR A 220 -12.20 -28.11 -12.23
N LYS A 221 -10.98 -27.61 -12.01
CA LYS A 221 -10.49 -26.41 -12.69
C LYS A 221 -10.47 -26.58 -14.21
N ARG A 222 -10.04 -27.75 -14.71
CA ARG A 222 -10.07 -28.05 -16.16
C ARG A 222 -11.50 -28.06 -16.70
N GLU A 223 -12.45 -28.66 -15.98
CA GLU A 223 -13.88 -28.66 -16.35
C GLU A 223 -14.45 -27.23 -16.45
N LYS A 224 -14.07 -26.34 -15.52
CA LYS A 224 -14.50 -24.93 -15.54
C LYS A 224 -13.70 -24.04 -16.49
N GLY A 225 -12.71 -24.58 -17.19
CA GLY A 225 -11.84 -23.80 -18.09
C GLY A 225 -10.86 -22.88 -17.36
N PHE A 226 -10.62 -23.09 -16.07
CA PHE A 226 -9.64 -22.33 -15.30
C PHE A 226 -8.21 -22.78 -15.63
N PRO A 227 -7.24 -21.86 -15.76
CA PRO A 227 -5.86 -22.23 -16.03
C PRO A 227 -5.26 -23.14 -14.95
N VAL A 228 -4.61 -24.21 -15.39
CA VAL A 228 -3.87 -25.16 -14.56
C VAL A 228 -2.41 -25.20 -15.02
N VAL A 229 -1.52 -25.55 -14.11
CA VAL A 229 -0.09 -25.71 -14.42
C VAL A 229 0.10 -26.97 -15.24
N ASP A 230 0.93 -26.90 -16.27
CA ASP A 230 1.28 -28.01 -17.15
C ASP A 230 2.81 -28.14 -17.21
N GLY A 231 3.35 -29.30 -16.85
CA GLY A 231 4.80 -29.53 -16.84
C GLY A 231 5.47 -29.35 -18.21
N ASN A 232 4.71 -29.49 -19.30
CA ASN A 232 5.24 -29.49 -20.66
C ASN A 232 5.01 -28.17 -21.41
N ASP A 233 4.27 -27.22 -20.83
CA ASP A 233 3.86 -25.99 -21.52
C ASP A 233 4.26 -24.72 -20.75
N ARG A 234 5.38 -24.12 -21.17
CA ARG A 234 5.95 -22.93 -20.53
C ARG A 234 5.06 -21.70 -20.68
N ASP A 235 4.38 -21.54 -21.81
CA ASP A 235 3.56 -20.36 -22.10
C ASP A 235 2.26 -20.38 -21.30
N LYS A 236 1.61 -21.55 -21.19
CA LYS A 236 0.48 -21.73 -20.27
C LYS A 236 0.86 -21.43 -18.82
N ASN A 237 2.03 -21.89 -18.38
CA ASN A 237 2.50 -21.61 -17.02
C ASN A 237 2.76 -20.11 -16.79
N ARG A 238 3.28 -19.40 -17.80
CA ARG A 238 3.44 -17.94 -17.73
C ARG A 238 2.09 -17.25 -17.62
N PHE A 239 1.10 -17.68 -18.40
CA PHE A 239 -0.26 -17.16 -18.33
C PHE A 239 -0.91 -17.43 -16.98
N TYR A 240 -0.73 -18.63 -16.41
CA TYR A 240 -1.20 -18.98 -15.08
C TYR A 240 -0.67 -18.01 -14.01
N VAL A 241 0.64 -17.73 -14.00
CA VAL A 241 1.26 -16.81 -13.03
C VAL A 241 0.74 -15.37 -13.20
N PHE A 242 0.61 -14.92 -14.45
CA PHE A 242 0.04 -13.61 -14.78
C PHE A 242 -1.40 -13.49 -14.27
N ARG A 243 -2.26 -14.46 -14.60
CA ARG A 243 -3.67 -14.48 -14.21
C ARG A 243 -3.83 -14.56 -12.69
N HIS A 244 -3.06 -15.41 -12.01
CA HIS A 244 -3.05 -15.46 -10.54
C HIS A 244 -2.71 -14.10 -9.92
N SER A 245 -1.78 -13.36 -10.52
CA SER A 245 -1.40 -12.02 -10.06
C SER A 245 -2.52 -11.00 -10.24
N ILE A 246 -3.30 -11.10 -11.32
CA ILE A 246 -4.49 -10.26 -11.54
C ILE A 246 -5.59 -10.61 -10.54
N LEU A 247 -5.91 -11.90 -10.38
CA LEU A 247 -6.92 -12.35 -9.42
C LEU A 247 -6.59 -11.88 -8.01
N LYS A 248 -5.33 -11.97 -7.60
CA LYS A 248 -4.89 -11.44 -6.31
C LYS A 248 -5.17 -9.93 -6.18
N LYS A 249 -4.86 -9.13 -7.21
CA LYS A 249 -5.12 -7.68 -7.21
C LYS A 249 -6.62 -7.37 -7.15
N TYR A 250 -7.43 -8.15 -7.87
CA TYR A 250 -8.88 -8.06 -7.87
C TYR A 250 -9.47 -8.39 -6.49
N ILE A 251 -9.08 -9.52 -5.89
CA ILE A 251 -9.56 -9.94 -4.57
C ILE A 251 -9.16 -8.95 -3.47
N GLU A 252 -7.96 -8.37 -3.55
CA GLU A 252 -7.47 -7.43 -2.56
C GLU A 252 -7.93 -5.98 -2.82
N SER A 253 -8.62 -5.69 -3.94
CA SER A 253 -8.91 -4.31 -4.37
C SER A 253 -9.70 -3.51 -3.36
N ASP A 254 -10.68 -4.14 -2.71
CA ASP A 254 -11.62 -3.46 -1.81
C ASP A 254 -11.02 -3.19 -0.43
N LEU A 255 -9.86 -3.79 -0.14
CA LEU A 255 -9.06 -3.45 1.02
C LEU A 255 -8.23 -2.18 0.77
N PHE A 256 -7.88 -1.86 -0.48
CA PHE A 256 -7.08 -0.69 -0.79
C PHE A 256 -7.91 0.59 -0.68
N ILE A 257 -7.34 1.57 0.01
CA ILE A 257 -7.95 2.88 0.20
C ILE A 257 -7.43 3.82 -0.90
N LYS A 258 -8.36 4.51 -1.57
CA LYS A 258 -8.01 5.50 -2.58
C LYS A 258 -7.39 6.73 -1.89
N LEU A 259 -6.15 7.02 -2.24
CA LEU A 259 -5.43 8.22 -1.80
C LEU A 259 -5.48 9.27 -2.91
N ARG A 260 -6.22 10.36 -2.70
CA ARG A 260 -6.16 11.52 -3.61
C ARG A 260 -5.09 12.46 -3.12
N LYS A 261 -3.85 12.30 -3.62
CA LYS A 261 -2.72 13.18 -3.29
C LYS A 261 -2.94 14.58 -3.89
N GLN A 262 -2.83 15.59 -3.06
CA GLN A 262 -2.76 16.99 -3.45
C GLN A 262 -1.50 17.59 -2.81
N LYS A 263 -0.87 18.57 -3.48
CA LYS A 263 0.21 19.34 -2.85
C LYS A 263 -0.37 20.06 -1.63
N ASP A 264 0.21 19.81 -0.45
CA ASP A 264 -0.20 20.55 0.75
C ASP A 264 0.41 21.96 0.70
N GLY A 265 -0.25 22.92 1.34
CA GLY A 265 0.32 24.26 1.49
C GLY A 265 0.36 25.14 0.23
N TYR A 266 -0.14 24.71 -0.94
CA TYR A 266 -0.19 25.57 -2.15
C TYR A 266 -0.84 26.94 -1.87
N ALA A 267 -1.94 26.97 -1.11
CA ALA A 267 -2.58 28.23 -0.74
C ALA A 267 -1.71 29.12 0.17
N VAL A 268 -0.96 28.51 1.08
CA VAL A 268 -0.04 29.20 2.00
C VAL A 268 1.19 29.72 1.22
N GLU A 269 1.69 28.93 0.29
CA GLU A 269 2.79 29.31 -0.60
C GLU A 269 2.37 30.51 -1.46
N GLN A 270 1.17 30.48 -2.04
CA GLN A 270 0.64 31.59 -2.83
C GLN A 270 0.40 32.86 -2.00
N THR A 271 -0.07 32.77 -0.76
CA THR A 271 -0.21 33.95 0.10
C THR A 271 1.15 34.53 0.49
N LEU A 272 2.15 33.69 0.76
CA LEU A 272 3.53 34.15 0.99
C LEU A 272 4.14 34.79 -0.26
N TYR A 273 3.87 34.26 -1.45
CA TYR A 273 4.29 34.85 -2.72
C TYR A 273 3.58 36.18 -3.02
N ALA A 274 2.31 36.30 -2.65
CA ALA A 274 1.55 37.56 -2.73
C ALA A 274 2.14 38.60 -1.76
N LEU A 275 2.48 38.21 -0.53
CA LEU A 275 3.14 39.07 0.44
C LEU A 275 4.51 39.54 -0.06
N ALA A 276 5.31 38.64 -0.63
CA ALA A 276 6.59 38.99 -1.24
C ALA A 276 6.43 40.02 -2.37
N ALA A 277 5.41 39.84 -3.23
CA ALA A 277 5.10 40.80 -4.28
C ALA A 277 4.66 42.17 -3.72
N GLY A 278 3.87 42.17 -2.65
CA GLY A 278 3.42 43.39 -1.95
C GLY A 278 4.58 44.19 -1.35
N ILE A 279 5.47 43.54 -0.61
CA ILE A 279 6.67 44.18 -0.02
C ILE A 279 7.56 44.77 -1.12
N ALA A 280 7.78 44.00 -2.19
CA ALA A 280 8.58 44.47 -3.33
C ALA A 280 7.94 45.68 -4.04
N MET A 281 6.60 45.69 -4.18
CA MET A 281 5.86 46.85 -4.69
C MET A 281 6.01 48.07 -3.79
N ILE A 282 5.87 47.92 -2.48
CA ILE A 282 6.05 49.03 -1.53
C ILE A 282 7.44 49.64 -1.68
N PHE A 283 8.49 48.82 -1.77
CA PHE A 283 9.85 49.29 -2.01
C PHE A 283 9.97 50.13 -3.29
N ALA A 284 9.49 49.61 -4.43
CA ALA A 284 9.54 50.33 -5.70
C ALA A 284 8.79 51.67 -5.65
N THR A 285 7.61 51.67 -5.01
CA THR A 285 6.77 52.85 -4.86
C THR A 285 7.43 53.92 -3.98
N VAL A 286 8.08 53.53 -2.88
CA VAL A 286 8.82 54.45 -2.01
C VAL A 286 9.98 55.10 -2.76
N VAL A 287 10.76 54.33 -3.53
CA VAL A 287 11.87 54.87 -4.33
C VAL A 287 11.34 55.80 -5.42
N SER A 288 10.28 55.40 -6.13
CA SER A 288 9.64 56.22 -7.16
C SER A 288 9.17 57.56 -6.61
N PHE A 289 8.40 57.57 -5.51
CA PHE A 289 7.92 58.81 -4.90
C PHE A 289 9.05 59.66 -4.32
N GLY A 290 10.08 59.03 -3.73
CA GLY A 290 11.25 59.73 -3.20
C GLY A 290 12.00 60.49 -4.30
N VAL A 291 12.29 59.84 -5.43
CA VAL A 291 12.98 60.46 -6.56
C VAL A 291 12.09 61.48 -7.26
N GLN A 292 10.79 61.21 -7.39
CA GLN A 292 9.82 62.14 -7.96
C GLN A 292 9.72 63.43 -7.15
N ARG A 293 9.80 63.35 -5.81
CA ARG A 293 9.76 64.52 -4.93
C ARG A 293 11.01 65.41 -5.08
N ILE A 294 12.16 64.82 -5.41
CA ILE A 294 13.44 65.55 -5.54
C ILE A 294 13.60 66.14 -6.95
N TYR A 295 13.34 65.35 -7.99
CA TYR A 295 13.66 65.71 -9.39
C TYR A 295 12.45 66.03 -10.27
N GLY A 296 11.23 66.05 -9.71
CA GLY A 296 10.00 66.31 -10.45
C GLY A 296 9.50 65.12 -11.29
N ALA A 297 8.35 65.29 -11.95
CA ALA A 297 7.60 64.18 -12.57
C ALA A 297 8.11 63.72 -13.96
N LEU A 298 8.98 64.48 -14.62
CA LEU A 298 9.37 64.26 -16.03
C LEU A 298 10.87 64.52 -16.24
N SER A 299 11.71 63.90 -15.42
CA SER A 299 13.16 64.09 -15.46
C SER A 299 13.88 62.79 -15.83
N ILE A 300 15.00 62.90 -16.55
CA ILE A 300 15.87 61.76 -16.89
C ILE A 300 16.29 60.97 -15.64
N PRO A 301 16.64 61.61 -14.50
CA PRO A 301 16.93 60.91 -13.25
C PRO A 301 15.76 60.05 -12.73
N LEU A 302 14.52 60.53 -12.84
CA LEU A 302 13.33 59.75 -12.47
C LEU A 302 13.18 58.51 -13.36
N PHE A 303 13.37 58.67 -14.67
CA PHE A 303 13.28 57.55 -15.61
C PHE A 303 14.30 56.45 -15.32
N VAL A 304 15.56 56.83 -15.07
CA VAL A 304 16.62 55.88 -14.68
C VAL A 304 16.30 55.21 -13.34
N ALA A 305 15.83 55.96 -12.35
CA ALA A 305 15.47 55.42 -11.04
C ALA A 305 14.29 54.44 -11.10
N LEU A 306 13.32 54.67 -12.01
CA LEU A 306 12.19 53.77 -12.22
C LEU A 306 12.65 52.42 -12.79
N ILE A 307 13.55 52.41 -13.79
CA ILE A 307 14.11 51.19 -14.36
C ILE A 307 14.88 50.40 -13.30
N LEU A 308 15.77 51.08 -12.55
CA LEU A 308 16.55 50.45 -11.50
C LEU A 308 15.67 49.91 -10.36
N SER A 309 14.65 50.66 -9.95
CA SER A 309 13.68 50.22 -8.94
C SER A 309 12.88 49.01 -9.39
N TYR A 310 12.50 48.95 -10.66
CA TYR A 310 11.81 47.81 -11.23
C TYR A 310 12.69 46.55 -11.19
N MET A 311 13.95 46.66 -11.62
CA MET A 311 14.91 45.54 -11.57
C MET A 311 15.17 45.07 -10.13
N LEU A 312 15.37 46.00 -9.20
CA LEU A 312 15.60 45.70 -7.78
C LEU A 312 14.38 45.08 -7.12
N LYS A 313 13.18 45.58 -7.41
CA LYS A 313 11.90 45.00 -6.97
C LYS A 313 11.82 43.53 -7.38
N ASP A 314 12.12 43.22 -8.64
CA ASP A 314 12.06 41.83 -9.11
C ASP A 314 13.07 40.94 -8.39
N ARG A 315 14.29 41.43 -8.09
CA ARG A 315 15.27 40.68 -7.31
C ARG A 315 14.85 40.48 -5.86
N ILE A 316 14.30 41.51 -5.21
CA ILE A 316 13.79 41.44 -3.83
C ILE A 316 12.63 40.43 -3.74
N LYS A 317 11.71 40.46 -4.71
CA LYS A 317 10.59 39.53 -4.79
C LYS A 317 11.08 38.09 -4.93
N GLU A 318 12.04 37.82 -5.82
CA GLU A 318 12.59 36.47 -6.00
C GLU A 318 13.37 35.97 -4.77
N LEU A 319 14.19 36.83 -4.15
CA LEU A 319 14.90 36.51 -2.91
C LEU A 319 13.92 36.17 -1.77
N MET A 320 12.84 36.94 -1.62
CA MET A 320 11.82 36.66 -0.61
C MET A 320 11.02 35.40 -0.92
N ARG A 321 10.68 35.13 -2.19
CA ARG A 321 10.06 33.88 -2.61
C ARG A 321 10.94 32.69 -2.24
N PHE A 322 12.22 32.76 -2.57
CA PHE A 322 13.19 31.72 -2.23
C PHE A 322 13.29 31.54 -0.71
N TYR A 323 13.43 32.62 0.04
CA TYR A 323 13.52 32.58 1.50
C TYR A 323 12.27 31.98 2.16
N PHE A 324 11.06 32.36 1.72
CA PHE A 324 9.81 31.81 2.23
C PHE A 324 9.65 30.33 1.85
N ALA A 325 9.93 29.97 0.60
CA ALA A 325 9.86 28.58 0.15
C ALA A 325 10.83 27.68 0.92
N HIS A 326 12.06 28.13 1.18
CA HIS A 326 13.11 27.31 1.80
C HIS A 326 13.03 27.28 3.35
N ARG A 327 12.71 28.40 4.01
CA ARG A 327 12.75 28.51 5.48
C ARG A 327 11.40 28.21 6.17
N LEU A 328 10.27 28.50 5.50
CA LEU A 328 8.92 28.17 6.02
C LEU A 328 8.39 26.86 5.46
N GLY A 329 8.83 26.47 4.25
CA GLY A 329 8.48 25.18 3.64
C GLY A 329 8.93 23.97 4.47
N SER A 330 10.03 24.07 5.23
CA SER A 330 10.55 22.96 6.04
C SER A 330 9.66 22.53 7.23
N LYS A 331 8.63 23.34 7.57
CA LYS A 331 7.61 22.99 8.57
C LYS A 331 6.30 22.49 7.95
N LEU A 332 6.13 22.65 6.64
CA LEU A 332 4.96 22.18 5.91
C LEU A 332 5.21 20.74 5.43
N TYR A 333 4.12 19.99 5.27
CA TYR A 333 4.19 18.69 4.61
C TYR A 333 4.22 18.92 3.09
N ASP A 334 4.93 18.08 2.35
CA ASP A 334 5.02 18.22 0.90
C ASP A 334 3.70 17.82 0.22
N ASN A 335 3.06 16.75 0.72
CA ASN A 335 1.83 16.21 0.19
C ASN A 335 0.79 16.01 1.30
N LYS A 336 -0.47 16.25 0.97
CA LYS A 336 -1.63 15.89 1.78
C LYS A 336 -2.62 15.13 0.93
N ALA A 337 -2.97 13.92 1.37
CA ALA A 337 -3.94 13.06 0.72
C ALA A 337 -5.21 12.95 1.56
N LYS A 338 -6.37 13.05 0.89
CA LYS A 338 -7.64 12.62 1.48
C LYS A 338 -7.71 11.10 1.44
N VAL A 339 -8.04 10.49 2.58
CA VAL A 339 -8.24 9.05 2.74
C VAL A 339 -9.73 8.77 2.52
N LEU A 340 -10.05 8.06 1.42
CA LEU A 340 -11.43 7.80 1.00
C LEU A 340 -11.75 6.30 1.04
N PHE A 341 -12.79 5.91 1.78
CA PHE A 341 -13.30 4.54 1.83
C PHE A 341 -14.75 4.50 1.36
N LYS A 342 -15.05 3.70 0.33
CA LYS A 342 -16.39 3.64 -0.33
C LYS A 342 -16.97 5.05 -0.57
N GLU A 343 -16.14 5.94 -1.14
CA GLU A 343 -16.44 7.36 -1.42
C GLU A 343 -16.58 8.29 -0.21
N ASN A 344 -16.65 7.76 1.00
CA ASN A 344 -16.67 8.54 2.24
C ASN A 344 -15.26 8.94 2.67
N GLN A 345 -15.09 10.21 3.04
CA GLN A 345 -13.83 10.70 3.59
C GLN A 345 -13.68 10.25 5.04
N ILE A 346 -12.68 9.43 5.32
CA ILE A 346 -12.42 8.90 6.67
C ILE A 346 -11.23 9.57 7.36
N GLY A 347 -10.44 10.36 6.64
CA GLY A 347 -9.30 11.06 7.23
C GLY A 347 -8.36 11.72 6.22
N TRP A 348 -7.17 12.07 6.72
CA TRP A 348 -6.10 12.71 5.95
C TRP A 348 -4.78 12.01 6.24
N MET A 349 -3.94 11.92 5.22
CA MET A 349 -2.56 11.48 5.32
C MET A 349 -1.68 12.64 4.87
N LYS A 350 -0.57 12.88 5.56
CA LYS A 350 0.41 13.89 5.17
C LYS A 350 1.76 13.21 5.03
N GLU A 351 2.51 13.59 4.01
CA GLU A 351 3.82 13.03 3.72
C GLU A 351 4.80 14.19 3.49
N SER A 352 6.02 14.07 4.01
CA SER A 352 7.12 15.02 3.77
C SER A 352 8.45 14.29 3.66
N VAL A 353 9.32 14.73 2.75
CA VAL A 353 10.67 14.20 2.60
C VAL A 353 11.68 15.33 2.64
N ASP A 354 12.69 15.19 3.48
CA ASP A 354 13.79 16.14 3.57
C ASP A 354 15.13 15.41 3.69
N PHE A 355 16.19 16.08 3.26
CA PHE A 355 17.55 15.66 3.58
C PHE A 355 18.01 16.37 4.84
N ILE A 356 18.44 15.60 5.83
CA ILE A 356 18.96 16.12 7.10
C ILE A 356 20.41 15.70 7.30
N SER A 357 21.11 16.46 8.13
CA SER A 357 22.46 16.11 8.59
C SER A 357 22.39 15.33 9.90
N ASP A 358 23.48 14.66 10.24
CA ASP A 358 23.69 13.98 11.52
C ASP A 358 23.29 14.87 12.72
N LYS A 359 23.68 16.15 12.71
CA LYS A 359 23.39 17.11 13.79
C LYS A 359 21.89 17.34 14.03
N LYS A 360 21.04 17.09 13.02
CA LYS A 360 19.59 17.24 13.10
C LYS A 360 18.88 15.91 13.34
N THR A 361 19.62 14.81 13.44
CA THR A 361 19.08 13.46 13.65
C THR A 361 19.01 13.17 15.15
N PRO A 362 17.90 12.62 15.68
CA PRO A 362 17.79 12.28 17.10
C PRO A 362 18.88 11.28 17.53
N GLN A 363 19.39 11.45 18.73
CA GLN A 363 20.48 10.62 19.26
C GLN A 363 20.11 9.13 19.32
N GLU A 364 18.88 8.81 19.72
CA GLU A 364 18.35 7.43 19.76
C GLU A 364 18.46 6.74 18.39
N VAL A 365 18.22 7.46 17.29
CA VAL A 365 18.31 6.91 15.93
C VAL A 365 19.75 6.65 15.54
N LEU A 366 20.68 7.54 15.93
CA LEU A 366 22.11 7.37 15.70
C LEU A 366 22.69 6.20 16.51
N GLU A 367 22.20 5.99 17.72
CA GLU A 367 22.55 4.83 18.57
C GLU A 367 22.08 3.53 17.93
N LEU A 368 20.83 3.47 17.44
CA LEU A 368 20.29 2.32 16.71
C LEU A 368 21.03 2.03 15.39
N ARG A 369 21.51 3.05 14.69
CA ARG A 369 22.33 2.89 13.48
C ARG A 369 23.64 2.12 13.76
N ASN A 370 24.10 2.14 15.02
CA ASN A 370 25.23 1.39 15.55
C ASN A 370 26.44 1.38 14.60
N ARG A 371 26.99 2.57 14.35
CA ARG A 371 28.11 2.76 13.41
C ARG A 371 29.36 2.07 13.95
N SER A 372 29.92 1.15 13.15
CA SER A 372 31.27 0.61 13.41
C SER A 372 32.30 1.73 13.35
N ALA A 373 33.46 1.54 14.01
CA ALA A 373 34.53 2.53 14.02
C ALA A 373 34.98 2.94 12.60
N LEU A 374 34.91 2.01 11.65
CA LEU A 374 35.26 2.24 10.24
C LEU A 374 34.22 3.12 9.51
N LEU A 375 32.92 2.89 9.76
CA LEU A 375 31.84 3.75 9.26
C LEU A 375 31.93 5.17 9.86
N GLN A 376 32.32 5.29 11.13
CA GLN A 376 32.56 6.61 11.74
C GLN A 376 33.76 7.32 11.11
N ALA A 377 34.83 6.60 10.79
CA ALA A 377 36.00 7.17 10.12
C ALA A 377 35.66 7.65 8.70
N GLU A 378 34.92 6.85 7.93
CA GLU A 378 34.43 7.24 6.60
C GLU A 378 33.50 8.47 6.68
N ASN A 379 32.57 8.50 7.64
CA ASN A 379 31.67 9.63 7.82
C ASN A 379 32.37 10.94 8.21
N ARG A 380 33.55 10.87 8.84
CA ARG A 380 34.37 12.06 9.10
C ARG A 380 34.99 12.64 7.83
N ILE A 381 35.15 11.82 6.79
CA ILE A 381 35.69 12.22 5.48
C ILE A 381 34.55 12.68 4.57
N HIS A 382 33.43 11.97 4.60
CA HIS A 382 32.26 12.21 3.77
C HIS A 382 30.99 12.26 4.63
N ASP A 383 30.36 13.44 4.75
CA ASP A 383 29.10 13.62 5.49
C ASP A 383 28.00 12.69 4.97
N GLU A 384 27.63 11.65 5.74
CA GLU A 384 26.54 10.71 5.41
C GLU A 384 25.25 11.49 5.19
N LYS A 385 24.59 11.25 4.05
CA LYS A 385 23.32 11.87 3.72
C LYS A 385 22.18 11.04 4.31
N ILE A 386 21.30 11.69 5.05
CA ILE A 386 20.13 11.05 5.67
C ILE A 386 18.87 11.62 5.04
N ILE A 387 18.05 10.74 4.48
CA ILE A 387 16.69 11.08 4.06
C ILE A 387 15.76 10.88 5.26
N LEU A 388 15.07 11.94 5.65
CA LEU A 388 13.98 11.91 6.63
C LEU A 388 12.66 11.90 5.87
N TYR A 389 11.95 10.78 5.94
CA TYR A 389 10.59 10.63 5.43
C TYR A 389 9.59 10.65 6.60
N ARG A 390 8.56 11.47 6.51
CA ARG A 390 7.57 11.75 7.57
C ARG A 390 6.15 11.62 7.06
#